data_AF-A0A1Q7ZR76-F1
#
_entry.id   AF-A0A1Q7ZR76-F1
#
_cell.length_a   1.000
_cell.length_b   1.000
_cell.length_c   1.000
_cell.angle_alpha   90.00
_cell.angle_beta   90.00
_cell.angle_gamma   90.00
#
_symmetry.space_group_name_H-M   'P 1'
#
loop_
_entity.id
_entity.type
_entity.pdbx_description
1 polymer ?
#
loop_
_entity_poly.entity_id
_entity_poly.type
_entity_poly.pdbx_seq_one_letter_code
_entity_poly.pdbx_strand_id
1 'polypeptide(L)'
;MRLKMPLKMHKLLSLIAFILALIGGLLVVVSALGGLERLSIGSLAINGLVFLFGLGAILGGWLIYTGIRKLGGIMTLFAGIILFVLTRGAGTSVILVIVAGVLGLVAAEMKPWWAFWR
;
A
#
# COMPACT_ATOMS: atom_id res chain seq x y z
N MET A 1 -0.01 -20.53 32.26
CA MET A 1 -0.17 -20.48 30.78
C MET A 1 0.67 -19.32 30.23
N ARG A 2 1.86 -19.58 29.67
CA ARG A 2 2.61 -18.55 28.94
C ARG A 2 2.01 -18.44 27.55
N LEU A 3 1.24 -17.38 27.28
CA LEU A 3 0.89 -16.97 25.92
C LEU A 3 2.21 -16.72 25.16
N LYS A 4 2.66 -17.72 24.40
CA LYS A 4 3.75 -17.57 23.43
C LYS A 4 3.27 -16.67 22.30
N MET A 5 3.24 -15.36 22.52
CA MET A 5 3.23 -14.39 21.42
C MET A 5 4.41 -13.44 21.53
N PRO A 6 5.58 -13.79 20.97
CA PRO A 6 6.71 -12.86 20.93
C PRO A 6 7.31 -12.62 19.55
N LEU A 7 6.80 -13.25 18.48
CA LEU A 7 7.56 -13.39 17.22
C LEU A 7 6.81 -12.99 15.93
N LYS A 8 5.54 -12.58 15.99
CA LYS A 8 4.73 -12.41 14.76
C LYS A 8 4.13 -11.02 14.51
N MET A 9 4.31 -10.03 15.38
CA MET A 9 3.64 -8.73 15.22
C MET A 9 4.06 -8.00 13.93
N HIS A 10 5.36 -8.00 13.61
CA HIS A 10 5.85 -7.48 12.32
C HIS A 10 5.30 -8.27 11.12
N LYS A 11 5.13 -9.60 11.23
CA LYS A 11 4.51 -10.43 10.17
C LYS A 11 3.03 -10.12 10.00
N LEU A 12 2.30 -9.94 11.10
CA LEU A 12 0.89 -9.58 11.07
C LEU A 12 0.69 -8.20 10.46
N LEU A 13 1.49 -7.20 10.87
CA LEU A 13 1.46 -5.86 10.29
C LEU A 13 1.82 -5.89 8.80
N SER A 14 2.85 -6.65 8.40
CA SER A 14 3.18 -6.81 6.99
C SER A 14 2.05 -7.46 6.18
N LEU A 15 1.35 -8.44 6.75
CA LEU A 15 0.20 -9.08 6.11
C LEU A 15 -0.98 -8.10 5.98
N ILE A 16 -1.31 -7.37 7.04
CA ILE A 16 -2.38 -6.36 7.02
C ILE A 16 -2.05 -5.26 6.01
N ALA A 17 -0.81 -4.75 6.03
CA ALA A 17 -0.34 -3.76 5.05
C ALA A 17 -0.49 -4.28 3.62
N PHE A 18 -0.12 -5.52 3.35
CA PHE A 18 -0.30 -6.12 2.03
C PHE A 18 -1.77 -6.23 1.63
N ILE A 19 -2.65 -6.71 2.52
CA ILE A 19 -4.09 -6.83 2.24
C ILE A 19 -4.69 -5.46 1.93
N LEU A 20 -4.35 -4.43 2.70
CA LEU A 20 -4.84 -3.07 2.48
C LEU A 20 -4.32 -2.49 1.15
N ALA A 21 -3.04 -2.70 0.83
CA ALA A 21 -2.46 -2.29 -0.44
C ALA A 21 -3.12 -3.01 -1.62
N LEU A 22 -3.42 -4.30 -1.46
CA LEU A 22 -4.08 -5.11 -2.48
C LEU A 22 -5.51 -4.62 -2.73
N ILE A 23 -6.31 -4.42 -1.68
CA ILE A 23 -7.69 -3.93 -1.81
C ILE A 23 -7.68 -2.51 -2.37
N GLY A 24 -6.90 -1.60 -1.78
CA GLY A 24 -6.81 -0.22 -2.22
C GLY A 24 -6.33 -0.10 -3.66
N GLY A 25 -5.24 -0.80 -4.00
CA GLY A 25 -4.68 -0.80 -5.36
C GLY A 25 -5.62 -1.42 -6.39
N LEU A 26 -6.34 -2.50 -6.04
CA LEU A 26 -7.32 -3.12 -6.95
C LEU A 26 -8.50 -2.18 -7.22
N LEU A 27 -9.01 -1.49 -6.19
CA LEU A 27 -10.06 -0.48 -6.36
C LEU A 27 -9.60 0.69 -7.25
N VAL A 28 -8.35 1.14 -7.10
CA VAL A 28 -7.74 2.15 -7.97
C VAL A 28 -7.67 1.65 -9.41
N VAL A 29 -7.19 0.43 -9.63
CA VAL A 29 -7.07 -0.19 -10.95
C VAL A 29 -8.43 -0.30 -11.64
N VAL A 30 -9.44 -0.82 -10.95
CA VAL A 30 -10.80 -0.95 -11.50
C VAL A 30 -11.40 0.42 -11.83
N SER A 31 -11.23 1.42 -10.94
CA SER A 31 -11.70 2.78 -11.21
C SER A 31 -11.01 3.40 -12.42
N ALA A 32 -9.71 3.16 -12.60
CA ALA A 32 -8.96 3.66 -13.74
C ALA A 32 -9.43 3.01 -15.05
N LEU A 33 -9.66 1.69 -15.03
CA LEU A 33 -10.17 0.93 -16.18
C LEU A 33 -11.56 1.42 -16.62
N GLY A 34 -12.49 1.64 -15.69
CA GLY A 34 -13.81 2.22 -16.02
C GLY A 34 -13.72 3.65 -16.56
N GLY A 35 -12.66 4.39 -16.21
CA GLY A 35 -12.39 5.71 -16.76
C GLY A 35 -11.83 5.71 -18.19
N LEU A 36 -11.20 4.62 -18.64
CA LEU A 36 -10.63 4.49 -19.99
C LEU A 36 -11.70 4.41 -21.08
N GLU A 37 -12.93 4.06 -20.73
CA GLU A 37 -14.07 4.07 -21.67
C GLU A 37 -14.43 5.49 -22.15
N ARG A 38 -13.97 6.54 -21.45
CA ARG A 38 -14.12 7.94 -21.86
C ARG A 38 -12.94 8.35 -22.77
N LEU A 39 -13.22 8.47 -24.06
CA LEU A 39 -12.27 8.63 -25.18
C LEU A 39 -11.55 10.00 -25.29
N SER A 40 -11.43 10.80 -24.22
CA SER A 40 -10.59 12.00 -24.27
C SER A 40 -9.12 11.66 -24.03
N ILE A 41 -8.20 12.23 -24.80
CA ILE A 41 -6.75 12.03 -24.65
C ILE A 41 -6.28 12.40 -23.25
N GLY A 42 -6.84 13.48 -22.68
CA GLY A 42 -6.52 13.92 -21.33
C GLY A 42 -6.99 12.95 -20.24
N SER A 43 -8.17 12.35 -20.40
CA SER A 43 -8.63 11.31 -19.47
C SER A 43 -7.83 10.02 -19.62
N LEU A 44 -7.42 9.66 -20.83
CA LEU A 44 -6.60 8.48 -21.08
C LEU A 44 -5.25 8.57 -20.37
N ALA A 45 -4.58 9.73 -20.46
CA ALA A 45 -3.28 9.96 -19.82
C ALA A 45 -3.37 9.89 -18.29
N ILE A 46 -4.36 10.57 -17.70
CA ILE A 46 -4.55 10.57 -16.24
C ILE A 46 -4.92 9.16 -15.75
N ASN A 47 -5.89 8.50 -16.40
CA ASN A 47 -6.32 7.16 -16.01
C ASN A 47 -5.21 6.12 -16.19
N GLY A 48 -4.37 6.26 -17.22
CA GLY A 48 -3.19 5.41 -17.40
C GLY A 48 -2.18 5.54 -16.24
N LEU A 49 -1.93 6.77 -15.77
CA LEU A 49 -1.08 7.00 -14.60
C LEU A 49 -1.72 6.43 -13.33
N VAL A 50 -3.00 6.69 -13.10
CA VAL A 50 -3.73 6.16 -11.94
C VAL A 50 -3.69 4.63 -11.92
N PHE A 51 -3.89 3.99 -13.07
CA PHE A 51 -3.75 2.54 -13.23
C PHE A 51 -2.34 2.05 -12.86
N LEU A 52 -1.29 2.70 -13.39
CA LEU A 52 0.10 2.35 -13.13
C LEU A 52 0.44 2.45 -11.63
N PHE A 53 0.01 3.54 -10.96
CA PHE A 53 0.25 3.71 -9.53
C PHE A 53 -0.60 2.76 -8.67
N GLY A 54 -1.80 2.37 -9.14
CA GLY A 54 -2.58 1.30 -8.51
C GLY A 54 -1.84 -0.05 -8.53
N LEU A 55 -1.22 -0.42 -9.66
CA LEU A 55 -0.34 -1.59 -9.74
C LEU A 55 0.92 -1.42 -8.88
N GLY A 56 1.51 -0.23 -8.88
CA GLY A 56 2.66 0.11 -8.03
C GLY A 56 2.36 -0.08 -6.54
N ALA A 57 1.17 0.30 -6.09
CA ALA A 57 0.71 0.06 -4.72
C ALA A 57 0.60 -1.43 -4.39
N ILE A 58 0.07 -2.25 -5.31
CA ILE A 58 -0.02 -3.71 -5.14
C ILE A 58 1.39 -4.33 -5.02
N LEU A 59 2.30 -3.95 -5.92
CA LEU A 59 3.69 -4.42 -5.90
C LEU A 59 4.43 -3.97 -4.63
N GLY A 60 4.21 -2.72 -4.18
CA GLY A 60 4.74 -2.21 -2.93
C GLY A 60 4.19 -3.00 -1.73
N GLY A 61 2.89 -3.29 -1.72
CA GLY A 61 2.24 -4.17 -0.75
C GLY A 61 2.90 -5.55 -0.68
N TRP A 62 3.13 -6.15 -1.85
CA TRP A 62 3.79 -7.45 -1.96
C TRP A 62 5.22 -7.44 -1.41
N LEU A 63 5.99 -6.37 -1.68
CA LEU A 63 7.33 -6.17 -1.13
C LEU A 63 7.31 -6.07 0.40
N ILE A 64 6.29 -5.43 0.97
CA ILE A 64 6.10 -5.39 2.43
C ILE A 64 5.94 -6.81 2.98
N TYR A 65 5.11 -7.64 2.35
CA TYR A 65 4.84 -8.99 2.81
C TYR A 65 6.04 -9.93 2.68
N THR A 66 6.78 -9.85 1.57
CA THR A 66 7.94 -10.71 1.29
C THR A 66 9.17 -10.38 2.14
N GLY A 67 9.17 -9.26 2.86
CA GLY A 67 10.16 -8.93 3.87
C GLY A 67 11.03 -7.71 3.55
N ILE A 68 10.93 -7.14 2.34
CA ILE A 68 11.59 -5.88 1.96
C ILE A 68 10.74 -4.70 2.42
N ARG A 69 10.40 -4.69 3.72
CA ARG A 69 9.35 -3.86 4.34
C ARG A 69 9.56 -2.37 4.15
N LYS A 70 10.79 -1.89 4.34
CA LYS A 70 11.12 -0.47 4.21
C LYS A 70 10.89 0.02 2.79
N LEU A 71 11.46 -0.67 1.79
CA LEU A 71 11.30 -0.31 0.39
C LEU A 71 9.84 -0.41 -0.05
N GLY A 72 9.17 -1.52 0.29
CA GLY A 72 7.75 -1.70 -0.02
C GLY A 72 6.86 -0.63 0.62
N GLY A 73 7.11 -0.29 1.90
CA GLY A 73 6.40 0.78 2.60
C GLY A 73 6.58 2.15 1.94
N ILE A 74 7.83 2.50 1.59
CA ILE A 74 8.15 3.73 0.85
C ILE A 74 7.41 3.76 -0.48
N MET A 75 7.53 2.70 -1.29
CA MET A 75 6.90 2.61 -2.61
C MET A 75 5.38 2.74 -2.54
N THR A 76 4.73 2.00 -1.65
CA THR A 76 3.27 2.04 -1.46
C THR A 76 2.81 3.41 -0.98
N LEU A 77 3.53 4.03 -0.05
CA LEU A 77 3.20 5.36 0.45
C LEU A 77 3.32 6.43 -0.65
N PHE A 78 4.43 6.41 -1.40
CA PHE A 78 4.61 7.33 -2.53
C PHE A 78 3.54 7.14 -3.60
N ALA A 79 3.20 5.90 -3.94
CA ALA A 79 2.11 5.62 -4.87
C ALA A 79 0.78 6.22 -4.36
N GLY A 80 0.46 6.04 -3.07
CA GLY A 80 -0.73 6.64 -2.44
C GLY A 80 -0.76 8.17 -2.50
N ILE A 81 0.37 8.83 -2.21
CA ILE A 81 0.48 10.30 -2.28
C ILE A 81 0.28 10.80 -3.72
N ILE A 82 0.90 10.12 -4.70
CA ILE A 82 0.76 10.51 -6.11
C ILE A 82 -0.69 10.30 -6.57
N LEU A 83 -1.32 9.19 -6.18
CA LEU A 83 -2.74 8.93 -6.45
C LEU A 83 -3.65 10.01 -5.84
N PHE A 84 -3.37 10.45 -4.61
CA PHE A 84 -4.11 11.54 -3.97
C PHE A 84 -4.07 12.83 -4.82
N VAL A 85 -2.90 13.18 -5.34
CA VAL A 85 -2.72 14.36 -6.20
C VAL A 85 -3.44 14.18 -7.55
N LEU A 86 -3.26 13.03 -8.19
CA LEU A 86 -3.83 12.76 -9.52
C LEU A 86 -5.37 12.68 -9.50
N THR A 87 -5.94 12.09 -8.45
CA THR A 87 -7.40 11.91 -8.30
C THR A 87 -8.08 13.10 -7.60
N ARG A 88 -7.30 14.11 -7.19
CA ARG A 88 -7.76 15.31 -6.48
C ARG A 88 -8.54 15.02 -5.19
N GLY A 89 -8.26 13.91 -4.52
CA GLY A 89 -8.97 13.58 -3.28
C GLY A 89 -8.53 12.28 -2.61
N ALA A 90 -8.86 12.17 -1.33
CA ALA A 90 -8.64 10.98 -0.52
C ALA A 90 -9.86 10.05 -0.60
N GLY A 91 -10.10 9.47 -1.77
CA GLY A 91 -11.07 8.38 -1.90
C GLY A 91 -10.68 7.19 -1.02
N THR A 92 -11.65 6.36 -0.62
CA THR A 92 -11.42 5.19 0.23
C THR A 92 -10.25 4.33 -0.25
N SER A 93 -10.14 4.11 -1.57
CA SER A 93 -9.05 3.34 -2.18
C SER A 93 -7.67 3.97 -1.95
N VAL A 94 -7.53 5.29 -2.09
CA VAL A 94 -6.29 6.04 -1.86
C VAL A 94 -5.89 6.00 -0.39
N ILE A 95 -6.86 6.16 0.52
CA ILE A 95 -6.62 6.07 1.97
C ILE A 95 -6.08 4.67 2.34
N LEU A 96 -6.68 3.60 1.80
CA LEU A 96 -6.22 2.23 2.04
C LEU A 96 -4.76 2.05 1.61
N VAL A 97 -4.37 2.58 0.45
CA VAL A 97 -2.98 2.53 -0.05
C VAL A 97 -2.03 3.31 0.87
N ILE A 98 -2.41 4.51 1.30
CA ILE A 98 -1.58 5.33 2.20
C ILE A 98 -1.38 4.61 3.55
N VAL A 99 -2.47 4.12 4.15
CA VAL A 99 -2.42 3.39 5.42
C VAL A 99 -1.57 2.12 5.28
N ALA A 100 -1.69 1.40 4.17
CA ALA A 100 -0.84 0.26 3.88
C ALA A 100 0.65 0.61 3.84
N GLY A 101 1.01 1.72 3.17
CA GLY A 101 2.38 2.23 3.13
C GLY A 101 2.91 2.54 4.53
N VAL A 102 2.13 3.26 5.34
CA VAL A 102 2.49 3.58 6.74
C VAL A 102 2.70 2.30 7.56
N LEU A 103 1.78 1.34 7.48
CA LEU A 103 1.90 0.07 8.19
C LEU A 103 3.13 -0.73 7.74
N GLY A 104 3.49 -0.67 6.45
CA GLY A 104 4.71 -1.27 5.93
C GLY A 104 5.97 -0.68 6.54
N LEU A 105 6.01 0.66 6.69
CA LEU A 105 7.11 1.37 7.35
C LEU A 105 7.18 1.03 8.84
N VAL A 106 6.04 1.03 9.54
CA VAL A 106 5.96 0.64 10.95
C VAL A 106 6.44 -0.81 11.14
N ALA A 107 6.04 -1.73 10.26
CA ALA A 107 6.49 -3.11 10.28
C ALA A 107 8.01 -3.25 10.02
N ALA A 108 8.62 -2.31 9.29
CA ALA A 108 10.06 -2.29 9.03
C ALA A 108 10.86 -1.86 10.26
N GLU A 109 10.35 -0.90 11.03
CA GLU A 109 11.03 -0.34 12.21
C GLU A 109 10.75 -1.15 13.50
N MET A 110 9.80 -2.08 13.47
CA MET A 110 9.55 -2.98 14.60
C MET A 110 10.75 -3.90 14.87
N LYS A 111 11.53 -3.54 15.89
CA LYS A 111 12.53 -4.44 16.49
C LYS A 111 11.84 -5.65 17.14
N PRO A 112 12.49 -6.82 17.19
CA PRO A 112 12.00 -7.96 17.97
C PRO A 112 11.76 -7.49 19.42
N TRP A 113 10.59 -7.80 20.01
CA TRP A 113 10.21 -7.35 21.36
C TRP A 113 11.27 -7.64 22.46
N TRP A 114 12.15 -8.64 22.26
CA TRP A 114 13.28 -8.96 23.13
C TRP A 114 14.37 -7.87 23.15
N ALA A 115 14.45 -7.01 22.13
CA ALA A 115 15.45 -5.95 22.01
C ALA A 115 15.07 -4.66 22.77
N PHE A 116 13.85 -4.56 23.31
CA PHE A 116 13.42 -3.46 24.16
C PHE A 116 13.80 -3.64 25.65
N TRP A 117 14.22 -4.85 26.04
CA TRP A 117 14.61 -5.19 27.41
C TRP A 117 16.14 -5.32 27.60
N ARG A 118 16.92 -4.77 26.67
CA ARG A 118 18.36 -4.51 26.83
C ARG A 118 18.59 -3.01 26.85
#